data_AF-A0A9D6UJ01-F1
#
_entry.id   AF-A0A9D6UJ01-F1
#
_cell.length_a   1.000
_cell.length_b   1.000
_cell.length_c   1.000
_cell.angle_alpha   90.00
_cell.angle_beta   90.00
_cell.angle_gamma   90.00
#
_symmetry.space_group_name_H-M   'P 1'
#
loop_
_entity.id
_entity.type
_entity.pdbx_description
1 polymer ?
#
loop_
_entity_poly.entity_id
_entity_poly.type
_entity_poly.pdbx_seq_one_letter_code
_entity_poly.pdbx_strand_id
1 'polypeptide(L)'
;MQEITREILWNIPAWASVGIYFVLIFVLAILARRAFYYYKLWTSGKSGVKIGDIGERIKDLIIYTIGHKKTIRDAYPGTMHLLIFVGFVTLFIGTVIVWIEHRTPLHFFYGNFYLIFSLIMDIAGLLLIAGILMALYRRFIIRPERIKTNREDIVILLTLLIIAVTGFFIEGARIASNNFPSFEVWSPVGYMAAKLMITVHAPEQIPFLHRIFWIFH
;
A
#
# COMPACT_ATOMS: atom_id res chain seq x y z
N MET A 1 31.22 -5.48 10.79
CA MET A 1 30.28 -6.01 9.78
C MET A 1 29.26 -4.91 9.51
N GLN A 2 28.97 -4.61 8.25
CA GLN A 2 27.91 -3.66 7.91
C GLN A 2 26.58 -4.25 8.43
N GLU A 3 25.81 -3.48 9.19
CA GLU A 3 24.50 -3.95 9.66
C GLU A 3 23.59 -4.16 8.44
N ILE A 4 22.94 -5.33 8.37
CA ILE A 4 21.98 -5.66 7.31
C ILE A 4 20.71 -4.87 7.59
N THR A 5 20.59 -3.68 7.01
CA THR A 5 19.45 -2.78 7.16
C THR A 5 19.47 -1.71 6.05
N ARG A 6 18.45 -0.84 6.03
CA ARG A 6 18.41 0.37 5.20
C ARG A 6 18.14 1.60 6.06
N GLU A 7 18.65 2.73 5.61
CA GLU A 7 18.22 4.03 6.14
C GLU A 7 16.79 4.35 5.65
N ILE A 8 15.89 4.67 6.57
CA ILE A 8 14.45 4.78 6.31
C ILE A 8 14.10 6.00 5.45
N LEU A 9 14.72 7.15 5.72
CA LEU A 9 14.49 8.42 5.03
C LEU A 9 15.70 8.87 4.21
N TRP A 10 16.48 7.91 3.72
CA TRP A 10 17.65 8.18 2.88
C TRP A 10 17.30 9.15 1.74
N ASN A 11 18.09 10.21 1.58
CA ASN A 11 17.94 11.19 0.50
C ASN A 11 16.56 11.90 0.46
N ILE A 12 15.83 11.97 1.57
CA ILE A 12 14.59 12.75 1.69
C ILE A 12 14.88 14.07 2.43
N PRO A 13 14.59 15.24 1.84
CA PRO A 13 14.83 16.51 2.51
C PRO A 13 13.87 16.72 3.69
N ALA A 14 14.32 17.45 4.71
CA ALA A 14 13.57 17.66 5.95
C ALA A 14 12.18 18.28 5.71
N TRP A 15 12.06 19.23 4.78
CA TRP A 15 10.78 19.87 4.45
C TRP A 15 9.76 18.86 3.90
N ALA A 16 10.20 17.86 3.12
CA ALA A 16 9.31 16.84 2.55
C ALA A 16 8.89 15.83 3.64
N SER A 17 9.84 15.44 4.48
CA SER A 17 9.60 14.58 5.64
C SER A 17 8.65 15.22 6.66
N VAL A 18 8.69 16.54 6.84
CA VAL A 18 7.74 17.26 7.70
C VAL A 18 6.42 17.50 6.98
N GLY A 19 6.47 17.81 5.68
CA GLY A 19 5.31 18.06 4.82
C GLY A 19 4.28 16.95 4.84
N ILE A 20 4.72 15.68 4.86
CA ILE A 20 3.81 14.52 4.90
C ILE A 20 2.89 14.53 6.14
N TYR A 21 3.35 15.09 7.27
CA TYR A 21 2.50 15.19 8.47
C TYR A 21 1.41 16.25 8.33
N PHE A 22 1.69 17.35 7.64
CA PHE A 22 0.66 18.34 7.32
C PHE A 22 -0.39 17.75 6.37
N VAL A 23 0.04 16.99 5.37
CA VAL A 23 -0.87 16.26 4.48
C VAL A 23 -1.70 15.23 5.26
N LEU A 24 -1.07 14.46 6.16
CA LEU A 24 -1.76 13.50 7.01
C LEU A 24 -2.84 14.17 7.88
N ILE A 25 -2.49 15.26 8.59
CA ILE A 25 -3.44 16.01 9.42
C ILE A 25 -4.59 16.55 8.57
N PHE A 26 -4.30 17.08 7.38
CA PHE A 26 -5.31 17.58 6.45
C PHE A 26 -6.28 16.47 5.99
N VAL A 27 -5.76 15.30 5.62
CA VAL A 27 -6.56 14.13 5.24
C VAL A 27 -7.40 13.64 6.42
N LEU A 28 -6.82 13.53 7.61
CA LEU A 28 -7.53 13.16 8.83
C LEU A 28 -8.65 14.15 9.17
N ALA A 29 -8.44 15.44 8.96
CA ALA A 29 -9.48 16.46 9.15
C ALA A 29 -10.65 16.28 8.16
N ILE A 30 -10.37 16.00 6.88
CA ILE A 30 -11.40 15.70 5.88
C ILE A 30 -12.18 14.44 6.27
N LEU A 31 -11.48 13.37 6.67
CA LEU A 31 -12.09 12.11 7.09
C LEU A 31 -12.95 12.30 8.34
N ALA A 32 -12.46 13.02 9.35
CA ALA A 32 -13.21 13.36 10.56
C ALA A 32 -14.48 14.16 10.24
N ARG A 33 -14.39 15.16 9.34
CA ARG A 33 -15.55 15.94 8.89
C ARG A 33 -16.58 15.07 8.17
N ARG A 34 -16.13 14.15 7.30
CA ARG A 34 -17.01 13.21 6.60
C ARG A 34 -17.64 12.21 7.54
N ALA A 35 -16.88 11.65 8.47
CA ALA A 35 -17.36 10.75 9.51
C ALA A 35 -18.43 11.45 10.37
N PHE A 36 -18.19 12.70 10.78
CA PHE A 36 -19.17 13.49 11.52
C PHE A 36 -20.46 13.76 10.71
N TYR A 37 -20.32 14.06 9.42
CA TYR A 37 -21.47 14.21 8.52
C TYR A 37 -22.32 12.93 8.46
N TYR A 38 -21.70 11.76 8.26
CA TYR A 38 -22.42 10.48 8.22
C TYR A 38 -22.99 10.09 9.58
N TYR A 39 -22.26 10.35 10.68
CA TYR A 39 -22.76 10.17 12.03
C TYR A 39 -24.05 10.97 12.25
N LYS A 40 -24.06 12.27 11.90
CA LYS A 40 -25.26 13.12 11.99
C LYS A 40 -26.38 12.62 11.08
N LEU A 41 -26.05 12.20 9.86
CA LEU A 41 -27.03 11.66 8.92
C LEU A 41 -27.69 10.38 9.46
N TRP A 42 -26.92 9.44 9.99
CA TRP A 42 -27.42 8.18 10.53
C TRP A 42 -28.18 8.36 11.84
N THR A 43 -27.80 9.33 12.67
CA THR A 43 -28.48 9.64 13.93
C THR A 43 -29.71 10.54 13.77
N SER A 44 -29.90 11.17 12.60
CA SER A 44 -31.09 11.97 12.28
C SER A 44 -32.28 11.15 11.74
N GLY A 45 -32.13 9.83 11.58
CA GLY A 45 -33.22 8.91 11.27
C GLY A 45 -34.19 8.72 12.45
N LYS A 46 -35.41 8.24 12.17
CA LYS A 46 -36.42 7.98 13.21
C LYS A 46 -35.91 6.98 14.26
N SER A 47 -36.12 7.28 15.53
CA SER A 47 -35.79 6.43 16.68
C SER A 47 -36.59 5.11 16.60
N GLY A 48 -35.92 4.03 16.21
CA GLY A 48 -36.58 2.71 16.09
C GLY A 48 -35.69 1.57 15.61
N VAL A 49 -34.42 1.82 15.27
CA VAL A 49 -33.49 0.75 14.91
C VAL A 49 -33.11 -0.01 16.18
N LYS A 50 -33.74 -1.17 16.39
CA LYS A 50 -33.29 -2.13 17.41
C LYS A 50 -31.92 -2.64 16.98
N ILE A 51 -30.88 -2.22 17.69
CA ILE A 51 -29.56 -2.83 17.59
C ILE A 51 -29.76 -4.26 18.12
N GLY A 52 -29.78 -5.24 17.21
CA GLY A 52 -29.86 -6.66 17.58
C GLY A 52 -28.62 -7.14 18.32
N ASP A 53 -28.38 -8.44 18.36
CA ASP A 53 -27.21 -9.00 19.02
C ASP A 53 -25.90 -8.45 18.40
N ILE A 54 -25.14 -7.72 19.22
CA ILE A 54 -23.87 -7.11 18.82
C ILE A 54 -22.82 -8.21 18.54
N GLY A 55 -22.85 -9.31 19.28
CA GLY A 55 -21.93 -10.44 19.11
C GLY A 55 -22.12 -11.14 17.77
N GLU A 56 -23.36 -11.39 17.36
CA GLU A 56 -23.67 -11.99 16.05
C GLU A 56 -23.23 -11.07 14.91
N ARG A 57 -23.42 -9.75 15.05
CA ARG A 57 -22.96 -8.76 14.08
C ARG A 57 -21.43 -8.65 13.98
N ILE A 58 -20.71 -8.72 15.09
CA ILE A 58 -19.24 -8.75 15.10
C ILE A 58 -18.74 -10.03 14.42
N LYS A 59 -19.36 -11.17 14.73
CA LYS A 59 -19.04 -12.45 14.09
C LYS A 59 -19.28 -12.39 12.58
N ASP A 60 -20.41 -11.87 12.15
CA ASP A 60 -20.72 -11.66 10.74
C ASP A 60 -19.74 -10.68 10.09
N LEU A 61 -19.40 -9.57 10.75
CA LEU A 61 -18.40 -8.63 10.26
C LEU A 61 -17.07 -9.34 10.00
N ILE A 62 -16.58 -10.14 10.95
CA ILE A 62 -15.31 -10.89 10.80
C ILE A 62 -15.40 -11.92 9.68
N ILE A 63 -16.44 -12.76 9.67
CA ILE A 63 -16.59 -13.85 8.68
C ILE A 63 -16.76 -13.29 7.26
N TYR A 64 -17.56 -12.24 7.09
CA TYR A 64 -17.83 -11.69 5.77
C TYR A 64 -16.75 -10.71 5.28
N THR A 65 -16.13 -9.93 6.18
CA THR A 65 -15.09 -8.94 5.82
C THR A 65 -13.72 -9.59 5.70
N ILE A 66 -13.28 -10.38 6.70
CA ILE A 66 -11.97 -11.02 6.68
C ILE A 66 -12.03 -12.33 5.88
N GLY A 67 -13.05 -13.14 6.11
CA GLY A 67 -13.20 -14.44 5.45
C GLY A 67 -13.61 -14.36 3.97
N HIS A 68 -13.90 -13.17 3.42
CA HIS A 68 -14.29 -12.97 2.02
C HIS A 68 -15.43 -13.90 1.55
N LYS A 69 -16.24 -14.43 2.48
CA LYS A 69 -17.15 -15.57 2.24
C LYS A 69 -18.18 -15.31 1.15
N LYS A 70 -18.59 -14.05 0.95
CA LYS A 70 -19.53 -13.64 -0.12
C LYS A 70 -18.84 -13.43 -1.47
N THR A 71 -17.56 -13.07 -1.46
CA THR A 71 -16.76 -12.73 -2.65
C THR A 71 -16.13 -13.97 -3.29
N ILE A 72 -15.81 -15.00 -2.50
CA ILE A 72 -15.25 -16.29 -2.97
C ILE A 72 -16.29 -17.14 -3.75
N ARG A 73 -17.57 -16.77 -3.72
CA ARG A 73 -18.63 -17.49 -4.46
C ARG A 73 -18.36 -17.54 -5.97
N ASP A 74 -17.72 -16.50 -6.50
CA ASP A 74 -17.19 -16.48 -7.87
C ASP A 74 -15.65 -16.44 -7.79
N ALA A 75 -14.98 -17.44 -8.36
CA ALA A 75 -13.53 -17.62 -8.20
C ALA A 75 -12.73 -16.38 -8.65
N TYR A 76 -13.02 -15.82 -9.83
CA TYR A 76 -12.26 -14.69 -10.36
C TYR A 76 -12.42 -13.40 -9.53
N PRO A 77 -13.63 -12.89 -9.26
CA PRO A 77 -13.80 -11.71 -8.39
C PRO A 77 -13.29 -11.92 -6.97
N GLY A 78 -13.40 -13.15 -6.44
CA GLY A 78 -12.86 -13.54 -5.15
C GLY A 78 -11.35 -13.40 -5.08
N THR A 79 -10.63 -14.06 -5.98
CA THR A 79 -9.16 -13.98 -6.07
C THR A 79 -8.70 -12.55 -6.29
N MET A 80 -9.32 -11.82 -7.21
CA MET A 80 -9.01 -10.42 -7.50
C MET A 80 -9.07 -9.53 -6.24
N HIS A 81 -10.15 -9.61 -5.46
CA HIS A 81 -10.25 -8.82 -4.22
C HIS A 81 -9.29 -9.30 -3.14
N LEU A 82 -9.10 -10.61 -3.00
CA LEU A 82 -8.19 -11.17 -2.00
C LEU A 82 -6.75 -10.69 -2.24
N LEU A 83 -6.29 -10.69 -3.50
CA LEU A 83 -4.98 -10.19 -3.89
C LEU A 83 -4.81 -8.69 -3.56
N ILE A 84 -5.80 -7.86 -3.92
CA ILE A 84 -5.80 -6.43 -3.59
C ILE A 84 -5.78 -6.24 -2.07
N PHE A 85 -6.63 -6.95 -1.34
CA PHE A 85 -6.78 -6.80 0.11
C PHE A 85 -5.52 -7.23 0.86
N VAL A 86 -5.02 -8.44 0.59
CA VAL A 86 -3.80 -8.95 1.25
C VAL A 86 -2.61 -8.08 0.88
N GLY A 87 -2.42 -7.75 -0.39
CA GLY A 87 -1.33 -6.88 -0.82
C GLY A 87 -1.39 -5.51 -0.14
N PHE A 88 -2.53 -4.83 -0.17
CA PHE A 88 -2.70 -3.52 0.44
C PHE A 88 -2.52 -3.54 1.96
N VAL A 89 -3.16 -4.48 2.66
CA VAL A 89 -3.09 -4.56 4.13
C VAL A 89 -1.67 -4.89 4.59
N THR A 90 -0.99 -5.82 3.92
CA THR A 90 0.40 -6.15 4.24
C THR A 90 1.33 -4.97 4.02
N LEU A 91 1.21 -4.25 2.90
CA LEU A 91 2.00 -3.03 2.66
C LEU A 91 1.71 -1.94 3.70
N PHE A 92 0.44 -1.75 4.07
CA PHE A 92 0.06 -0.79 5.11
C PHE A 92 0.68 -1.14 6.47
N ILE A 93 0.62 -2.41 6.88
CA ILE A 93 1.29 -2.90 8.09
C ILE A 93 2.81 -2.63 7.99
N GLY A 94 3.41 -2.87 6.83
CA GLY A 94 4.81 -2.56 6.58
C GLY A 94 5.16 -1.09 6.79
N THR A 95 4.34 -0.18 6.28
CA THR A 95 4.47 1.27 6.50
C THR A 95 4.39 1.63 7.99
N VAL A 96 3.46 1.01 8.73
CA VAL A 96 3.35 1.23 10.18
C VAL A 96 4.60 0.73 10.93
N ILE A 97 5.12 -0.45 10.57
CA ILE A 97 6.35 -1.01 11.16
C ILE A 97 7.53 -0.06 10.94
N VAL A 98 7.73 0.41 9.71
CA VAL A 98 8.82 1.35 9.35
C VAL A 98 8.64 2.68 10.10
N TRP A 99 7.40 3.15 10.25
CA TRP A 99 7.11 4.35 11.04
C TRP A 99 7.46 4.17 12.52
N ILE A 100 7.13 3.02 13.12
CA ILE A 100 7.48 2.71 14.52
C ILE A 100 8.99 2.69 14.70
N GLU A 101 9.73 1.98 13.85
CA GLU A 101 11.20 1.93 13.89
C GLU A 101 11.80 3.34 13.79
N HIS A 102 11.24 4.19 12.92
CA HIS A 102 11.76 5.53 12.73
C HIS A 102 11.43 6.52 13.86
N ARG A 103 10.29 6.34 14.55
CA ARG A 103 9.75 7.33 15.49
C ARG A 103 9.79 6.94 16.95
N THR A 104 10.07 5.69 17.25
CA THR A 104 10.12 5.17 18.62
C THR A 104 11.55 4.72 18.93
N PRO A 105 11.91 4.56 20.22
CA PRO A 105 13.22 4.01 20.59
C PRO A 105 13.34 2.49 20.33
N LEU A 106 12.32 1.86 19.74
CA LEU A 106 12.36 0.45 19.39
C LEU A 106 13.17 0.27 18.10
N HIS A 107 14.36 -0.32 18.23
CA HIS A 107 15.24 -0.64 17.12
C HIS A 107 15.31 -2.15 16.92
N PHE A 108 14.62 -2.65 15.89
CA PHE A 108 14.53 -4.06 15.54
C PHE A 108 14.63 -4.32 14.03
N PHE A 109 14.71 -3.26 13.22
CA PHE A 109 14.72 -3.33 11.76
C PHE A 109 16.12 -3.65 11.18
N TYR A 110 16.68 -4.80 11.52
CA TYR A 110 17.99 -5.24 11.01
C TYR A 110 18.08 -6.77 10.90
N GLY A 111 19.12 -7.26 10.21
CA GLY A 111 19.41 -8.69 10.09
C GLY A 111 18.29 -9.47 9.39
N ASN A 112 17.99 -10.65 9.92
CA ASN A 112 16.96 -11.53 9.35
C ASN A 112 15.56 -10.90 9.33
N PHE A 113 15.25 -10.03 10.31
CA PHE A 113 13.96 -9.33 10.33
C PHE A 113 13.82 -8.45 9.09
N TYR A 114 14.84 -7.64 8.79
CA TYR A 114 14.86 -6.80 7.59
C TYR A 114 14.69 -7.62 6.30
N LEU A 115 15.42 -8.74 6.17
CA LEU A 115 15.39 -9.56 4.96
C LEU A 115 14.01 -10.17 4.70
N ILE A 116 13.41 -10.79 5.72
CA ILE A 116 12.07 -11.37 5.62
C ILE A 116 11.04 -10.27 5.38
N PHE A 117 11.17 -9.14 6.07
CA PHE A 117 10.31 -7.98 5.85
C PHE A 117 10.37 -7.51 4.39
N SER A 118 11.57 -7.33 3.84
CA SER A 118 11.79 -6.93 2.44
C SER A 118 11.07 -7.85 1.47
N LEU A 119 11.27 -9.16 1.62
CA LEU A 119 10.65 -10.16 0.75
C LEU A 119 9.12 -10.16 0.86
N ILE A 120 8.58 -10.03 2.07
CA ILE A 120 7.13 -9.96 2.28
C ILE A 120 6.55 -8.69 1.62
N MET A 121 7.21 -7.55 1.75
CA MET A 121 6.77 -6.30 1.11
C MET A 121 6.81 -6.41 -0.42
N ASP A 122 7.88 -6.99 -0.97
CA ASP A 122 8.06 -7.16 -2.41
C ASP A 122 6.99 -8.08 -3.01
N ILE A 123 6.70 -9.21 -2.34
CA ILE A 123 5.59 -10.10 -2.71
C ILE A 123 4.25 -9.40 -2.58
N ALA A 124 4.00 -8.67 -1.48
CA ALA A 124 2.72 -7.98 -1.27
C ALA A 124 2.46 -6.92 -2.34
N GLY A 125 3.49 -6.19 -2.78
CA GLY A 125 3.43 -5.27 -3.91
C GLY A 125 3.03 -5.96 -5.22
N LEU A 126 3.61 -7.11 -5.52
CA LEU A 126 3.23 -7.92 -6.69
C LEU A 126 1.78 -8.41 -6.61
N LEU A 127 1.34 -8.91 -5.45
CA LEU A 127 -0.03 -9.36 -5.26
C LEU A 127 -1.03 -8.20 -5.47
N LEU A 128 -0.72 -7.02 -4.93
CA LEU A 128 -1.54 -5.83 -5.12
C LEU A 128 -1.65 -5.46 -6.60
N ILE A 129 -0.51 -5.37 -7.32
CA ILE A 129 -0.49 -5.08 -8.75
C ILE A 129 -1.29 -6.12 -9.53
N ALA A 130 -1.06 -7.41 -9.30
CA ALA A 130 -1.77 -8.50 -9.97
C ALA A 130 -3.29 -8.40 -9.76
N GLY A 131 -3.74 -8.17 -8.52
CA GLY A 131 -5.14 -7.97 -8.20
C GLY A 131 -5.76 -6.76 -8.91
N ILE A 132 -5.03 -5.64 -8.99
CA ILE A 132 -5.48 -4.44 -9.71
C ILE A 132 -5.56 -4.69 -11.21
N LEU A 133 -4.57 -5.35 -11.81
CA LEU A 133 -4.57 -5.70 -13.23
C LEU A 133 -5.75 -6.63 -13.56
N MET A 134 -6.05 -7.61 -12.70
CA MET A 134 -7.25 -8.44 -12.82
C MET A 134 -8.54 -7.60 -12.76
N ALA A 135 -8.58 -6.58 -11.90
CA ALA A 135 -9.73 -5.68 -11.79
C ALA A 135 -9.91 -4.80 -13.03
N LEU A 136 -8.83 -4.23 -13.56
CA LEU A 136 -8.83 -3.46 -14.80
C LEU A 136 -9.24 -4.34 -15.99
N TYR A 137 -8.65 -5.54 -16.12
CA TYR A 137 -8.99 -6.50 -17.17
C TYR A 137 -10.48 -6.86 -17.14
N ARG A 138 -11.03 -7.12 -15.95
CA ARG A 138 -12.45 -7.43 -15.81
C ARG A 138 -13.37 -6.27 -16.16
N ARG A 139 -12.96 -5.03 -15.84
CA ARG A 139 -13.76 -3.82 -16.12
C ARG A 139 -13.70 -3.37 -17.57
N PHE A 140 -12.56 -3.55 -18.24
CA PHE A 140 -12.34 -3.01 -19.59
C PHE A 140 -12.34 -4.04 -20.71
N ILE A 141 -12.09 -5.32 -20.42
CA ILE A 141 -12.06 -6.39 -21.42
C ILE A 141 -13.25 -7.32 -21.25
N ILE A 142 -13.41 -7.96 -20.08
CA ILE A 142 -14.52 -8.91 -19.85
C ILE A 142 -15.88 -8.19 -19.85
N ARG A 143 -15.96 -7.00 -19.25
CA ARG A 143 -17.16 -6.14 -19.17
C ARG A 143 -18.47 -6.89 -18.83
N PRO A 144 -18.57 -7.54 -17.65
CA PRO A 144 -19.81 -8.22 -17.27
C PRO A 144 -21.00 -7.25 -17.20
N GLU A 145 -22.16 -7.64 -17.73
CA GLU A 145 -23.37 -6.78 -17.80
C GLU A 145 -23.81 -6.21 -16.45
N ARG A 146 -23.53 -6.93 -15.36
CA ARG A 146 -23.89 -6.53 -13.98
C ARG A 146 -23.00 -5.43 -13.40
N ILE A 147 -21.96 -5.00 -14.12
CA ILE A 147 -20.96 -4.05 -13.61
C ILE A 147 -21.02 -2.76 -14.39
N LYS A 148 -21.44 -1.71 -13.69
CA LYS A 148 -21.26 -0.33 -14.13
C LYS A 148 -19.94 0.19 -13.55
N THR A 149 -19.01 0.55 -14.42
CA THR A 149 -17.73 1.14 -14.01
C THR A 149 -17.91 2.66 -13.97
N ASN A 150 -17.77 3.23 -12.77
CA ASN A 150 -17.81 4.68 -12.59
C ASN A 150 -16.38 5.26 -12.67
N ARG A 151 -16.29 6.58 -12.87
CA ARG A 151 -14.99 7.27 -12.91
C ARG A 151 -14.19 7.06 -11.61
N GLU A 152 -14.87 7.06 -10.47
CA GLU A 152 -14.26 6.87 -9.15
C GLU A 152 -13.59 5.50 -9.01
N ASP A 153 -14.21 4.43 -9.54
CA ASP A 153 -13.62 3.09 -9.54
C ASP A 153 -12.27 3.07 -10.28
N ILE A 154 -12.23 3.74 -11.44
CA ILE A 154 -11.04 3.79 -12.30
C ILE A 154 -9.95 4.60 -11.61
N VAL A 155 -10.30 5.78 -11.08
CA VAL A 155 -9.35 6.64 -10.39
C VAL A 155 -8.70 5.91 -9.23
N ILE A 156 -9.48 5.23 -8.38
CA ILE A 156 -8.94 4.48 -7.24
C ILE A 156 -8.01 3.35 -7.70
N LEU A 157 -8.41 2.55 -8.70
CA LEU A 157 -7.58 1.46 -9.21
C LEU A 157 -6.26 1.97 -9.81
N LEU A 158 -6.30 3.06 -10.58
CA LEU A 158 -5.11 3.66 -11.15
C LEU A 158 -4.22 4.29 -10.08
N THR A 159 -4.79 4.98 -9.09
CA THR A 159 -4.04 5.53 -7.97
C THR A 159 -3.31 4.43 -7.18
N LEU A 160 -3.99 3.33 -6.85
CA LEU A 160 -3.35 2.20 -6.16
C LEU A 160 -2.26 1.57 -7.00
N LEU A 161 -2.46 1.43 -8.33
CA LEU A 161 -1.46 0.89 -9.23
C LEU A 161 -0.23 1.79 -9.29
N ILE A 162 -0.44 3.10 -9.42
CA ILE A 162 0.62 4.11 -9.46
C ILE A 162 1.45 4.04 -8.18
N ILE A 163 0.80 4.08 -7.01
CA ILE A 163 1.50 4.03 -5.71
C ILE A 163 2.28 2.72 -5.56
N ALA A 164 1.69 1.57 -5.93
CA ALA A 164 2.40 0.29 -5.85
C ALA A 164 3.65 0.25 -6.75
N VAL A 165 3.53 0.74 -7.98
CA VAL A 165 4.63 0.77 -8.96
C VAL A 165 5.71 1.78 -8.54
N THR A 166 5.34 2.99 -8.13
CA THR A 166 6.30 4.00 -7.68
C THR A 166 7.03 3.55 -6.42
N GLY A 167 6.39 2.79 -5.53
CA GLY A 167 7.04 2.17 -4.37
C GLY A 167 8.25 1.31 -4.75
N PHE A 168 8.12 0.46 -5.78
CA PHE A 168 9.23 -0.34 -6.29
C PHE A 168 10.35 0.50 -6.91
N PHE A 169 10.01 1.60 -7.58
CA PHE A 169 11.02 2.51 -8.13
C PHE A 169 11.73 3.33 -7.05
N ILE A 170 11.05 3.70 -5.96
CA ILE A 170 11.70 4.31 -4.78
C ILE A 170 12.72 3.33 -4.19
N GLU A 171 12.31 2.09 -3.94
CA GLU A 171 13.21 1.06 -3.42
C GLU A 171 14.37 0.78 -4.38
N GLY A 172 14.09 0.63 -5.68
CA GLY A 172 15.09 0.40 -6.71
C GLY A 172 16.11 1.54 -6.80
N ALA A 173 15.66 2.79 -6.73
CA ALA A 173 16.54 3.95 -6.73
C ALA A 173 17.46 3.98 -5.50
N ARG A 174 16.94 3.60 -4.32
CA ARG A 174 17.74 3.45 -3.09
C ARG A 174 18.77 2.33 -3.23
N ILE A 175 18.40 1.16 -3.75
CA ILE A 175 19.32 0.03 -3.95
C ILE A 175 20.43 0.41 -4.93
N ALA A 176 20.08 1.00 -6.07
CA ALA A 176 21.04 1.43 -7.08
C ALA A 176 22.01 2.49 -6.54
N SER A 177 21.52 3.45 -5.76
CA SER A 177 22.36 4.51 -5.15
C SER A 177 23.29 3.98 -4.06
N ASN A 178 22.96 2.85 -3.45
CA ASN A 178 23.78 2.18 -2.43
C ASN A 178 24.68 1.08 -3.00
N ASN A 179 24.94 1.07 -4.32
CA ASN A 179 25.82 0.13 -5.00
C ASN A 179 25.42 -1.35 -4.85
N PHE A 180 24.12 -1.65 -4.89
CA PHE A 180 23.59 -3.03 -4.85
C PHE A 180 24.13 -3.88 -3.68
N PRO A 181 23.83 -3.52 -2.41
CA PRO A 181 24.21 -4.35 -1.28
C PRO A 181 23.76 -5.80 -1.47
N SER A 182 24.62 -6.76 -1.16
CA SER A 182 24.41 -8.17 -1.52
C SER A 182 23.11 -8.77 -0.94
N PHE A 183 22.62 -8.22 0.17
CA PHE A 183 21.41 -8.67 0.85
C PHE A 183 20.10 -8.12 0.23
N GLU A 184 20.16 -7.09 -0.62
CA GLU A 184 18.98 -6.51 -1.29
C GLU A 184 18.38 -7.45 -2.35
N VAL A 185 19.01 -8.60 -2.61
CA VAL A 185 18.41 -9.69 -3.41
C VAL A 185 17.14 -10.26 -2.77
N TRP A 186 16.90 -9.98 -1.48
CA TRP A 186 15.66 -10.30 -0.78
C TRP A 186 14.47 -9.39 -1.17
N SER A 187 14.71 -8.32 -1.92
CA SER A 187 13.67 -7.51 -2.59
C SER A 187 13.77 -7.72 -4.12
N PRO A 188 13.35 -8.86 -4.67
CA PRO A 188 13.65 -9.20 -6.06
C PRO A 188 13.07 -8.20 -7.08
N VAL A 189 11.87 -7.64 -6.86
CA VAL A 189 11.27 -6.64 -7.75
C VAL A 189 11.91 -5.29 -7.56
N GLY A 190 12.17 -4.86 -6.32
CA GLY A 190 12.96 -3.65 -6.05
C GLY A 190 14.36 -3.72 -6.68
N TYR A 191 15.02 -4.87 -6.59
CA TYR A 191 16.34 -5.13 -7.19
C TYR A 191 16.29 -5.13 -8.72
N MET A 192 15.22 -5.67 -9.31
CA MET A 192 14.98 -5.59 -10.75
C MET A 192 14.72 -4.13 -11.19
N ALA A 193 13.96 -3.36 -10.42
CA ALA A 193 13.74 -1.94 -10.65
C ALA A 193 15.08 -1.17 -10.58
N ALA A 194 15.95 -1.47 -9.61
CA ALA A 194 17.29 -0.91 -9.51
C ALA A 194 18.13 -1.18 -10.77
N LYS A 195 18.13 -2.43 -11.25
CA LYS A 195 18.81 -2.81 -12.50
C LYS A 195 18.25 -2.06 -13.70
N LEU A 196 16.93 -1.97 -13.81
CA LEU A 196 16.29 -1.21 -14.89
C LEU A 196 16.74 0.26 -14.84
N MET A 197 16.73 0.88 -13.66
CA MET A 197 17.11 2.29 -13.51
C MET A 197 18.54 2.59 -13.99
N ILE A 198 19.52 1.76 -13.66
CA ILE A 198 20.91 1.97 -14.09
C ILE A 198 21.13 1.70 -15.59
N THR A 199 20.21 0.99 -16.26
CA THR A 199 20.29 0.75 -17.72
C THR A 199 19.79 1.95 -18.53
N VAL A 200 18.88 2.74 -17.96
CA VAL A 200 18.24 3.87 -18.65
C VAL A 200 18.66 5.25 -18.12
N HIS A 201 19.26 5.33 -16.93
CA HIS A 201 19.67 6.58 -16.30
C HIS A 201 21.12 6.51 -15.85
N ALA A 202 21.80 7.66 -15.90
CA ALA A 202 23.14 7.78 -15.36
C ALA A 202 23.10 7.76 -13.81
N PRO A 203 24.13 7.21 -13.13
CA PRO A 203 24.14 7.07 -11.66
C PRO A 203 23.84 8.37 -10.90
N GLU A 204 24.33 9.51 -11.39
CA GLU A 204 24.12 10.84 -10.83
C GLU A 204 22.66 11.32 -10.87
N GLN A 205 21.83 10.74 -11.74
CA GLN A 205 20.41 11.08 -11.87
C GLN A 205 19.54 10.32 -10.86
N ILE A 206 20.00 9.17 -10.37
CA ILE A 206 19.19 8.24 -9.56
C ILE A 206 18.74 8.87 -8.23
N PRO A 207 19.58 9.60 -7.47
CA PRO A 207 19.12 10.28 -6.25
C PRO A 207 18.06 11.35 -6.52
N PHE A 208 18.10 12.01 -7.68
CA PHE A 208 17.07 12.98 -8.05
C PHE A 208 15.74 12.28 -8.37
N LEU A 209 15.78 11.18 -9.15
CA LEU A 209 14.62 10.36 -9.45
C LEU A 209 14.00 9.75 -8.20
N HIS A 210 14.82 9.28 -7.25
CA HIS A 210 14.36 8.80 -5.94
C HIS A 210 13.47 9.85 -5.25
N ARG A 211 13.91 11.11 -5.21
CA ARG A 211 13.14 12.20 -4.58
C ARG A 211 11.83 12.49 -5.31
N ILE A 212 11.85 12.49 -6.65
CA ILE A 212 10.64 12.68 -7.44
C ILE A 212 9.63 11.57 -7.14
N PHE A 213 10.06 10.30 -7.22
CA PHE A 213 9.18 9.17 -6.94
C PHE A 213 8.66 9.23 -5.52
N TRP A 214 9.50 9.57 -4.53
CA TRP A 214 9.08 9.68 -3.13
C TRP A 214 8.06 10.79 -2.88
N ILE A 215 8.23 11.98 -3.48
CA ILE A 215 7.27 13.09 -3.30
C ILE A 215 5.93 12.79 -3.98
N PHE A 216 5.98 12.10 -5.12
CA PHE A 216 4.79 11.78 -5.90
C PHE A 216 3.99 10.59 -5.35
N HIS A 217 4.68 9.62 -4.73
CA HIS A 217 4.12 8.45 -4.07
C HIS A 217 3.39 8.82 -2.78
#